data_AF-A0A147GMX7-F1
#
_entry.id   AF-A0A147GMX7-F1
#
_cell.length_a   1.000
_cell.length_b   1.000
_cell.length_c   1.000
_cell.angle_alpha   90.00
_cell.angle_beta   90.00
_cell.angle_gamma   90.00
#
_symmetry.space_group_name_H-M   'P 1'
#
loop_
_entity.id
_entity.type
_entity.pdbx_description
1 polymer ?
#
loop_
_entity_poly.entity_id
_entity_poly.type
_entity_poly.pdbx_seq_one_letter_code
_entity_poly.pdbx_strand_id
1 'polypeptide(L)'
;MDVYASALTLTAGNGANGIGASGNALELEVNSLSASTAGTGGVFLAEASAITVAGGSAIGVNRVGAGGGITANGAQTAAQAAGLASGGALVLTTTAGSLTLSAAATAGGNLLLQAGGSTSDLDLRAVVSTTGSTAGSLSLAAGRDLLQAAAVSVAGAGFTVDAVAGRDIVQTATTGTVSTSNGNVVFSAERDLALESIAAGTARVSLTARTGSIADVDAGSATDVVAGSLRLTAGNAIGGNSAAAALETSVDLLSARAGDGGVYLVEGNGLTVGSVSVDVNRVAATGVASTIAGTAQEGLTATGAGGIAL
;
A
#
# COMPACT_ATOMS: atom_id res chain seq x y z
N MET A 1 -20.01 -16.95 1.03
CA MET A 1 -19.12 -17.46 2.09
C MET A 1 -18.74 -18.87 1.70
N ASP A 2 -17.51 -19.02 1.20
CA ASP A 2 -17.00 -20.27 0.67
C ASP A 2 -16.19 -21.04 1.72
N VAL A 3 -15.48 -20.32 2.59
CA VAL A 3 -14.63 -20.91 3.62
C VAL A 3 -14.82 -20.20 4.96
N TYR A 4 -15.01 -20.99 6.03
CA TYR A 4 -15.06 -20.53 7.41
C TYR A 4 -14.05 -21.35 8.23
N ALA A 5 -13.01 -20.73 8.79
CA ALA A 5 -11.95 -21.44 9.50
C ALA A 5 -11.14 -20.52 10.42
N SER A 6 -10.47 -21.06 11.44
CA SER A 6 -9.54 -20.25 12.24
C SER A 6 -8.26 -19.89 11.48
N ALA A 7 -7.81 -20.76 10.57
CA ALA A 7 -6.64 -20.56 9.74
C ALA A 7 -6.85 -21.21 8.38
N LEU A 8 -6.42 -20.53 7.32
CA LEU A 8 -6.57 -20.98 5.95
C LEU A 8 -5.25 -20.84 5.18
N THR A 9 -4.86 -21.92 4.52
CA THR A 9 -3.76 -21.92 3.54
C THR A 9 -4.32 -22.31 2.20
N LEU A 10 -4.11 -21.46 1.19
CA LEU A 10 -4.54 -21.70 -0.19
C LEU A 10 -3.30 -21.86 -1.08
N THR A 11 -3.32 -22.83 -1.98
CA THR A 11 -2.24 -23.03 -2.95
C THR A 11 -2.83 -23.46 -4.27
N ALA A 12 -2.53 -22.71 -5.33
CA ALA A 12 -2.83 -23.10 -6.71
C ALA A 12 -1.53 -23.47 -7.44
N GLY A 13 -1.59 -24.56 -8.21
CA GLY A 13 -0.44 -25.12 -8.91
C GLY A 13 0.01 -24.30 -10.12
N ASN A 14 0.86 -24.94 -10.93
CA ASN A 14 1.39 -24.34 -12.15
C ASN A 14 0.28 -24.23 -13.21
N GLY A 15 -0.14 -23.01 -13.54
CA GLY A 15 -1.14 -22.75 -14.56
C GLY A 15 -1.63 -21.29 -14.56
N ALA A 16 -2.54 -20.98 -15.48
CA ALA A 16 -3.23 -19.69 -15.53
C ALA A 16 -4.39 -19.59 -14.52
N ASN A 17 -4.81 -20.72 -13.95
CA ASN A 17 -5.86 -20.75 -12.95
C ASN A 17 -5.31 -20.28 -11.60
N GLY A 18 -5.99 -19.32 -11.02
CA GLY A 18 -5.64 -18.70 -9.75
C GLY A 18 -6.42 -19.23 -8.56
N ILE A 19 -6.38 -18.47 -7.47
CA ILE A 19 -7.21 -18.63 -6.29
C ILE A 19 -8.33 -17.59 -6.39
N GLY A 20 -9.58 -18.03 -6.58
CA GLY A 20 -10.68 -17.12 -6.94
C GLY A 20 -10.51 -16.54 -8.35
N ALA A 21 -11.40 -15.62 -8.74
CA ALA A 21 -11.35 -14.96 -10.03
C ALA A 21 -11.78 -13.49 -9.97
N SER A 22 -11.41 -12.73 -11.00
CA SER A 22 -11.89 -11.35 -11.19
C SER A 22 -13.43 -11.33 -11.22
N GLY A 23 -14.04 -10.55 -10.32
CA GLY A 23 -15.50 -10.47 -10.18
C GLY A 23 -16.14 -11.65 -9.46
N ASN A 24 -15.36 -12.66 -9.04
CA ASN A 24 -15.82 -13.81 -8.25
C ASN A 24 -14.68 -14.25 -7.29
N ALA A 25 -14.38 -13.38 -6.32
CA ALA A 25 -13.43 -13.67 -5.26
C ALA A 25 -13.93 -14.82 -4.39
N LEU A 26 -13.03 -15.57 -3.75
CA LEU A 26 -13.43 -16.49 -2.70
C LEU A 26 -13.88 -15.69 -1.48
N GLU A 27 -15.08 -15.96 -0.97
CA GLU A 27 -15.53 -15.33 0.26
C GLU A 27 -15.09 -16.11 1.49
N LEU A 28 -14.45 -15.42 2.42
CA LEU A 28 -13.79 -15.98 3.58
C LEU A 28 -14.37 -15.41 4.88
N GLU A 29 -14.32 -16.24 5.92
CA GLU A 29 -14.38 -15.82 7.32
C GLU A 29 -13.26 -16.54 8.06
N VAL A 30 -12.07 -15.92 8.09
CA VAL A 30 -10.87 -16.53 8.68
C VAL A 30 -10.01 -15.56 9.49
N ASN A 31 -9.44 -16.06 10.59
CA ASN A 31 -8.55 -15.21 11.41
C ASN A 31 -7.15 -15.09 10.82
N SER A 32 -6.67 -16.15 10.15
CA SER A 32 -5.31 -16.22 9.59
C SER A 32 -5.30 -16.78 8.18
N LEU A 33 -4.54 -16.17 7.29
CA LEU A 33 -4.47 -16.52 5.87
C LEU A 33 -3.04 -16.55 5.35
N SER A 34 -2.79 -17.56 4.52
CA SER A 34 -1.71 -17.56 3.54
C SER A 34 -2.23 -18.08 2.19
N ALA A 35 -1.73 -17.53 1.09
CA ALA A 35 -2.16 -17.92 -0.26
C ALA A 35 -1.00 -17.84 -1.25
N SER A 36 -0.83 -18.86 -2.11
CA SER A 36 0.18 -18.82 -3.17
C SER A 36 -0.33 -19.37 -4.50
N THR A 37 0.07 -18.74 -5.61
CA THR A 37 -0.03 -19.30 -6.96
C THR A 37 1.37 -19.53 -7.52
N ALA A 38 1.63 -20.71 -8.08
CA ALA A 38 2.93 -21.03 -8.68
C ALA A 38 3.02 -20.64 -10.17
N GLY A 39 1.88 -20.41 -10.83
CA GLY A 39 1.78 -19.92 -12.21
C GLY A 39 1.33 -18.46 -12.29
N THR A 40 0.81 -18.06 -13.46
CA THR A 40 0.36 -16.68 -13.74
C THR A 40 -1.05 -16.36 -13.22
N GLY A 41 -1.70 -17.32 -12.57
CA GLY A 41 -3.03 -17.13 -11.98
C GLY A 41 -3.03 -16.07 -10.87
N GLY A 42 -4.12 -15.31 -10.80
CA GLY A 42 -4.33 -14.30 -9.78
C GLY A 42 -4.80 -14.87 -8.44
N VAL A 43 -4.87 -14.03 -7.42
CA VAL A 43 -5.46 -14.32 -6.11
C VAL A 43 -6.53 -13.27 -5.82
N PHE A 44 -7.77 -13.69 -5.62
CA PHE A 44 -8.93 -12.82 -5.37
C PHE A 44 -9.69 -13.33 -4.16
N LEU A 45 -9.61 -12.58 -3.06
CA LEU A 45 -10.12 -12.97 -1.75
C LEU A 45 -10.95 -11.82 -1.15
N ALA A 46 -12.13 -12.16 -0.63
CA ALA A 46 -13.01 -11.24 0.07
C ALA A 46 -13.29 -11.80 1.48
N GLU A 47 -12.70 -11.17 2.49
CA GLU A 47 -12.88 -11.54 3.88
C GLU A 47 -14.04 -10.75 4.49
N ALA A 48 -14.87 -11.41 5.30
CA ALA A 48 -16.01 -10.78 5.95
C ALA A 48 -15.61 -9.96 7.18
N SER A 49 -14.61 -10.40 7.96
CA SER A 49 -14.19 -9.74 9.21
C SER A 49 -12.69 -9.44 9.26
N ALA A 50 -12.13 -9.35 10.47
CA ALA A 50 -10.73 -9.01 10.65
C ALA A 50 -9.84 -10.21 10.32
N ILE A 51 -8.74 -9.97 9.63
CA ILE A 51 -7.84 -11.03 9.17
C ILE A 51 -6.38 -10.64 9.34
N THR A 52 -5.58 -11.63 9.71
CA THR A 52 -4.12 -11.54 9.69
C THR A 52 -3.56 -12.38 8.54
N VAL A 53 -2.80 -11.76 7.66
CA VAL A 53 -1.94 -12.50 6.75
C VAL A 53 -0.68 -12.90 7.52
N ALA A 54 -0.43 -14.19 7.60
CA ALA A 54 0.71 -14.76 8.29
C ALA A 54 1.34 -15.88 7.46
N GLY A 55 2.52 -16.35 7.87
CA GLY A 55 3.06 -17.59 7.32
C GLY A 55 2.12 -18.76 7.62
N GLY A 56 1.90 -19.64 6.64
CA GLY A 56 1.07 -20.83 6.82
C GLY A 56 1.59 -21.72 7.96
N SER A 57 0.67 -22.14 8.83
CA SER A 57 0.93 -23.13 9.88
C SER A 57 0.51 -24.51 9.44
N ALA A 58 1.37 -25.51 9.69
CA ALA A 58 1.17 -26.86 9.17
C ALA A 58 -0.19 -27.42 9.60
N ILE A 59 -1.01 -27.81 8.62
CA ILE A 59 -2.30 -28.43 8.87
C ILE A 59 -2.09 -29.94 8.92
N GLY A 60 -2.14 -30.52 10.12
CA GLY A 60 -2.12 -31.96 10.31
C GLY A 60 -3.43 -32.58 9.85
N VAL A 61 -3.37 -33.58 8.97
CA VAL A 61 -4.54 -34.35 8.54
C VAL A 61 -4.26 -35.84 8.66
N ASN A 62 -5.30 -36.60 8.98
CA ASN A 62 -5.25 -38.06 8.92
C ASN A 62 -5.56 -38.50 7.49
N ARG A 63 -4.62 -39.18 6.83
CA ARG A 63 -4.85 -39.70 5.48
C ARG A 63 -5.17 -41.18 5.53
N VAL A 64 -6.21 -41.56 4.79
CA VAL A 64 -6.48 -42.95 4.44
C VAL A 64 -5.58 -43.31 3.26
N GLY A 65 -4.68 -44.27 3.47
CA GLY A 65 -3.83 -44.83 2.42
C GLY A 65 -4.64 -45.67 1.44
N ALA A 66 -4.05 -46.01 0.29
CA ALA A 66 -4.70 -46.83 -0.74
C ALA A 66 -5.18 -48.21 -0.23
N GLY A 67 -4.59 -48.71 0.86
CA GLY A 67 -5.01 -49.95 1.54
C GLY A 67 -6.04 -49.76 2.66
N GLY A 68 -6.64 -48.57 2.82
CA GLY A 68 -7.64 -48.29 3.86
C GLY A 68 -7.07 -48.02 5.26
N GLY A 69 -5.76 -48.17 5.48
CA GLY A 69 -5.10 -47.80 6.74
C GLY A 69 -5.01 -46.28 6.91
N ILE A 70 -5.19 -45.80 8.14
CA ILE A 70 -4.97 -44.38 8.47
C ILE A 70 -3.53 -44.21 8.92
N THR A 71 -2.76 -43.37 8.23
CA THR A 71 -1.53 -42.82 8.80
C THR A 71 -1.93 -41.65 9.70
N ALA A 72 -2.07 -41.93 11.00
CA ALA A 72 -2.41 -40.92 11.99
C ALA A 72 -1.30 -39.86 12.04
N ASN A 73 -1.69 -38.59 11.98
CA ASN A 73 -0.77 -37.46 12.11
C ASN A 73 0.39 -37.47 11.09
N GLY A 74 0.17 -38.04 9.90
CA GLY A 74 1.06 -37.83 8.78
C GLY A 74 0.97 -36.36 8.39
N ALA A 75 1.85 -35.53 8.95
CA ALA A 75 1.96 -34.12 8.60
C ALA A 75 2.23 -34.02 7.10
N GLN A 76 1.17 -33.89 6.31
CA GLN A 76 1.29 -33.37 4.97
C GLN A 76 1.51 -31.88 5.15
N THR A 77 2.78 -31.52 5.29
CA THR A 77 3.24 -30.18 5.03
C THR A 77 3.09 -29.96 3.52
N ALA A 78 1.86 -29.69 3.06
CA ALA A 78 1.71 -29.03 1.78
C ALA A 78 2.62 -27.79 1.83
N ALA A 79 3.36 -27.50 0.75
CA ALA A 79 4.24 -26.34 0.72
C ALA A 79 3.43 -25.12 1.14
N GLN A 80 3.78 -24.55 2.28
CA GLN A 80 2.97 -23.52 2.89
C GLN A 80 3.36 -22.19 2.29
N ALA A 81 2.36 -21.41 1.86
CA ALA A 81 2.61 -20.03 1.50
C ALA A 81 3.15 -19.30 2.75
N ALA A 82 4.25 -18.57 2.57
CA ALA A 82 4.84 -17.78 3.66
C ALA A 82 4.13 -16.43 3.84
N GLY A 83 3.01 -16.18 3.14
CA GLY A 83 2.28 -14.92 3.07
C GLY A 83 1.29 -14.97 1.91
N LEU A 84 1.20 -13.89 1.14
CA LEU A 84 0.45 -13.83 -0.12
C LEU A 84 1.42 -13.76 -1.31
N ALA A 85 1.34 -14.70 -2.23
CA ALA A 85 2.12 -14.70 -3.46
C ALA A 85 1.22 -14.99 -4.66
N SER A 86 1.16 -14.07 -5.61
CA SER A 86 0.40 -14.24 -6.85
C SER A 86 1.32 -14.01 -8.03
N GLY A 87 1.36 -14.93 -9.00
CA GLY A 87 1.99 -14.64 -10.30
C GLY A 87 1.17 -13.72 -11.19
N GLY A 88 -0.11 -13.50 -10.87
CA GLY A 88 -0.99 -12.53 -11.52
C GLY A 88 -1.36 -11.37 -10.59
N ALA A 89 -2.60 -10.88 -10.70
CA ALA A 89 -3.12 -9.90 -9.76
C ALA A 89 -3.29 -10.49 -8.35
N LEU A 90 -3.15 -9.67 -7.31
CA LEU A 90 -3.44 -10.02 -5.92
C LEU A 90 -4.46 -9.03 -5.38
N VAL A 91 -5.63 -9.51 -4.98
CA VAL A 91 -6.69 -8.73 -4.36
C VAL A 91 -7.07 -9.39 -3.05
N LEU A 92 -6.90 -8.68 -1.94
CA LEU A 92 -7.45 -9.03 -0.65
C LEU A 92 -8.22 -7.84 -0.09
N THR A 93 -9.51 -8.04 0.14
CA THR A 93 -10.39 -7.02 0.71
C THR A 93 -11.07 -7.57 1.96
N THR A 94 -11.21 -6.77 3.02
CA THR A 94 -12.13 -7.07 4.13
C THR A 94 -13.40 -6.23 3.99
N THR A 95 -14.55 -6.79 4.34
CA THR A 95 -15.83 -6.05 4.38
C THR A 95 -15.94 -5.25 5.68
N ALA A 96 -15.57 -5.86 6.79
CA ALA A 96 -15.43 -5.25 8.10
C ALA A 96 -14.14 -5.75 8.76
N GLY A 97 -13.74 -5.15 9.88
CA GLY A 97 -12.51 -5.56 10.58
C GLY A 97 -11.22 -5.15 9.85
N SER A 98 -10.14 -5.04 10.61
CA SER A 98 -8.83 -4.62 10.11
C SER A 98 -8.14 -5.74 9.32
N LEU A 99 -7.27 -5.35 8.39
CA LEU A 99 -6.36 -6.24 7.68
C LEU A 99 -4.95 -6.03 8.22
N THR A 100 -4.38 -7.04 8.87
CA THR A 100 -2.99 -7.01 9.34
C THR A 100 -2.12 -7.89 8.46
N LEU A 101 -1.14 -7.29 7.81
CA LEU A 101 -0.15 -7.99 6.98
C LEU A 101 1.11 -8.26 7.82
N SER A 102 1.19 -9.44 8.44
CA SER A 102 2.37 -9.88 9.22
C SER A 102 3.36 -10.70 8.40
N ALA A 103 3.05 -10.97 7.13
CA ALA A 103 3.92 -11.66 6.20
C ALA A 103 3.78 -11.09 4.79
N ALA A 104 4.80 -11.25 3.94
CA ALA A 104 4.88 -10.51 2.68
C ALA A 104 3.68 -10.74 1.73
N ALA A 105 3.34 -9.70 0.98
CA ALA A 105 2.37 -9.77 -0.12
C ALA A 105 3.06 -9.39 -1.43
N THR A 106 3.14 -10.33 -2.37
CA THR A 106 3.79 -10.14 -3.68
C THR A 106 2.83 -10.48 -4.81
N ALA A 107 2.76 -9.62 -5.82
CA ALA A 107 2.00 -9.85 -7.05
C ALA A 107 2.89 -9.75 -8.29
N GLY A 108 2.63 -10.59 -9.29
CA GLY A 108 3.19 -10.48 -10.64
C GLY A 108 2.41 -9.53 -11.54
N GLY A 109 1.25 -9.05 -11.09
CA GLY A 109 0.39 -8.05 -11.73
C GLY A 109 -0.06 -6.97 -10.74
N ASN A 110 -1.30 -6.49 -10.88
CA ASN A 110 -1.86 -5.45 -9.99
C ASN A 110 -2.05 -5.99 -8.56
N LEU A 111 -1.88 -5.13 -7.56
CA LEU A 111 -2.04 -5.48 -6.15
C LEU A 111 -3.04 -4.53 -5.48
N LEU A 112 -4.05 -5.08 -4.81
CA LEU A 112 -4.97 -4.36 -3.93
C LEU A 112 -4.98 -5.02 -2.55
N LEU A 113 -4.67 -4.25 -1.51
CA LEU A 113 -4.99 -4.58 -0.12
C LEU A 113 -5.97 -3.53 0.40
N GLN A 114 -7.12 -3.99 0.89
CA GLN A 114 -8.17 -3.10 1.37
C GLN A 114 -8.76 -3.58 2.69
N ALA A 115 -8.75 -2.70 3.69
CA ALA A 115 -9.53 -2.84 4.91
C ALA A 115 -10.82 -2.01 4.77
N GLY A 116 -11.93 -2.65 4.39
CA GLY A 116 -13.10 -1.95 3.83
C GLY A 116 -14.07 -1.33 4.84
N GLY A 117 -14.04 -1.75 6.11
CA GLY A 117 -14.90 -1.17 7.14
C GLY A 117 -14.47 0.26 7.52
N SER A 118 -15.42 1.15 7.81
CA SER A 118 -15.13 2.57 8.11
C SER A 118 -14.27 2.81 9.36
N THR A 119 -14.15 1.81 10.23
CA THR A 119 -13.26 1.82 11.41
C THR A 119 -12.13 0.81 11.29
N SER A 120 -11.95 0.24 10.10
CA SER A 120 -10.96 -0.80 9.83
C SER A 120 -9.65 -0.17 9.38
N ASP A 121 -8.57 -0.67 9.97
CA ASP A 121 -7.22 -0.25 9.64
C ASP A 121 -6.57 -1.26 8.69
N LEU A 122 -5.65 -0.77 7.87
CA LEU A 122 -4.70 -1.58 7.12
C LEU A 122 -3.33 -1.45 7.80
N ASP A 123 -2.89 -2.51 8.49
CA ASP A 123 -1.61 -2.56 9.20
C ASP A 123 -0.59 -3.38 8.40
N LEU A 124 0.35 -2.72 7.74
CA LEU A 124 1.38 -3.31 6.91
C LEU A 124 2.69 -3.48 7.69
N ARG A 125 2.88 -4.68 8.26
CA ARG A 125 4.08 -5.03 9.05
C ARG A 125 5.11 -5.84 8.27
N ALA A 126 4.82 -6.12 7.00
CA ALA A 126 5.65 -6.88 6.09
C ALA A 126 5.62 -6.26 4.69
N VAL A 127 6.61 -6.63 3.87
CA VAL A 127 6.80 -6.06 2.53
C VAL A 127 5.58 -6.29 1.64
N VAL A 128 5.16 -5.24 0.93
CA VAL A 128 4.17 -5.32 -0.15
C VAL A 128 4.85 -4.97 -1.45
N SER A 129 4.74 -5.82 -2.47
CA SER A 129 5.43 -5.57 -3.74
C SER A 129 4.68 -6.06 -4.96
N THR A 130 4.82 -5.33 -6.07
CA THR A 130 4.62 -5.89 -7.41
C THR A 130 5.97 -6.20 -8.04
N THR A 131 6.08 -7.33 -8.74
CA THR A 131 7.36 -7.87 -9.23
C THR A 131 7.24 -8.38 -10.66
N GLY A 132 8.37 -8.44 -11.36
CA GLY A 132 8.44 -8.98 -12.72
C GLY A 132 8.21 -7.95 -13.83
N SER A 133 8.37 -8.38 -15.07
CA SER A 133 8.23 -7.52 -16.27
C SER A 133 6.78 -7.22 -16.64
N THR A 134 5.82 -7.95 -16.05
CA THR A 134 4.38 -7.75 -16.19
C THR A 134 3.75 -7.17 -14.92
N ALA A 135 4.58 -6.61 -14.02
CA ALA A 135 4.13 -6.01 -12.77
C ALA A 135 2.96 -5.05 -12.99
N GLY A 136 2.16 -4.83 -11.96
CA GLY A 136 1.03 -3.92 -12.02
C GLY A 136 1.14 -2.76 -11.05
N SER A 137 0.10 -1.93 -11.07
CA SER A 137 -0.06 -0.85 -10.09
C SER A 137 -0.50 -1.42 -8.74
N LEU A 138 -0.22 -0.69 -7.68
CA LEU A 138 -0.47 -1.08 -6.31
C LEU A 138 -1.42 -0.09 -5.66
N SER A 139 -2.50 -0.60 -5.05
CA SER A 139 -3.47 0.20 -4.30
C SER A 139 -3.59 -0.31 -2.86
N LEU A 140 -3.55 0.63 -1.93
CA LEU A 140 -3.75 0.42 -0.50
C LEU A 140 -4.93 1.26 -0.05
N ALA A 141 -5.89 0.64 0.61
CA ALA A 141 -7.08 1.34 1.08
C ALA A 141 -7.44 0.94 2.50
N ALA A 142 -7.62 1.93 3.38
CA ALA A 142 -8.11 1.73 4.74
C ALA A 142 -9.35 2.59 4.97
N GLY A 143 -10.41 2.02 5.55
CA GLY A 143 -11.56 2.80 5.95
C GLY A 143 -11.26 3.77 7.09
N ARG A 144 -10.24 3.48 7.92
CA ARG A 144 -9.73 4.40 8.96
C ARG A 144 -8.25 4.72 8.77
N ASP A 145 -7.33 3.89 9.29
CA ASP A 145 -5.89 4.20 9.24
C ASP A 145 -5.13 3.25 8.33
N LEU A 146 -4.18 3.78 7.57
CA LEU A 146 -3.14 3.01 6.91
C LEU A 146 -1.85 3.14 7.72
N LEU A 147 -1.48 2.07 8.41
CA LEU A 147 -0.23 1.98 9.18
C LEU A 147 0.80 1.22 8.36
N GLN A 148 1.80 1.91 7.82
CA GLN A 148 2.85 1.34 7.01
C GLN A 148 4.14 1.20 7.83
N ALA A 149 4.38 0.00 8.37
CA ALA A 149 5.59 -0.34 9.12
C ALA A 149 6.64 -1.11 8.29
N ALA A 150 6.41 -1.26 6.99
CA ALA A 150 7.29 -2.00 6.08
C ALA A 150 7.32 -1.39 4.68
N ALA A 151 8.29 -1.85 3.87
CA ALA A 151 8.50 -1.35 2.53
C ALA A 151 7.34 -1.71 1.58
N VAL A 152 6.95 -0.74 0.76
CA VAL A 152 6.04 -0.88 -0.37
C VAL A 152 6.83 -0.61 -1.64
N SER A 153 6.79 -1.52 -2.61
CA SER A 153 7.50 -1.33 -3.88
C SER A 153 6.70 -1.73 -5.10
N VAL A 154 6.86 -0.96 -6.17
CA VAL A 154 6.27 -1.27 -7.48
C VAL A 154 7.38 -1.41 -8.50
N ALA A 155 7.54 -2.62 -9.02
CA ALA A 155 8.44 -2.90 -10.13
C ALA A 155 7.80 -2.51 -11.47
N GLY A 156 8.66 -2.27 -12.47
CA GLY A 156 8.23 -1.92 -13.83
C GLY A 156 7.91 -0.44 -14.01
N ALA A 157 8.27 0.10 -15.18
CA ALA A 157 8.04 1.49 -15.51
C ALA A 157 6.56 1.77 -15.81
N GLY A 158 6.06 2.91 -15.35
CA GLY A 158 4.70 3.38 -15.65
C GLY A 158 3.60 2.83 -14.74
N PHE A 159 3.91 1.94 -13.80
CA PHE A 159 2.98 1.50 -12.76
C PHE A 159 3.04 2.40 -11.54
N THR A 160 1.92 2.55 -10.84
CA THR A 160 1.77 3.58 -9.80
C THR A 160 1.45 2.99 -8.44
N VAL A 161 1.62 3.79 -7.39
CA VAL A 161 1.14 3.52 -6.03
C VAL A 161 0.01 4.48 -5.69
N ASP A 162 -1.13 3.96 -5.25
CA ASP A 162 -2.27 4.71 -4.73
C ASP A 162 -2.55 4.29 -3.29
N ALA A 163 -2.49 5.20 -2.33
CA ALA A 163 -2.79 4.94 -0.93
C ALA A 163 -3.87 5.89 -0.43
N VAL A 164 -4.95 5.33 0.12
CA VAL A 164 -6.09 6.09 0.62
C VAL A 164 -6.44 5.63 2.03
N ALA A 165 -6.58 6.56 2.97
CA ALA A 165 -7.05 6.28 4.32
C ALA A 165 -8.18 7.25 4.72
N GLY A 166 -9.21 6.73 5.37
CA GLY A 166 -10.33 7.54 5.87
C GLY A 166 -9.97 8.44 7.05
N ARG A 167 -8.78 8.31 7.63
CA ARG A 167 -8.22 9.18 8.68
C ARG A 167 -6.75 9.43 8.45
N ASP A 168 -5.85 8.56 8.91
CA ASP A 168 -4.41 8.81 8.86
C ASP A 168 -3.69 7.84 7.92
N ILE A 169 -2.63 8.32 7.25
CA ILE A 169 -1.59 7.47 6.68
C ILE A 169 -0.34 7.70 7.52
N VAL A 170 0.23 6.63 8.08
CA VAL A 170 1.40 6.70 8.95
C VAL A 170 2.47 5.75 8.45
N GLN A 171 3.57 6.30 7.95
CA GLN A 171 4.79 5.54 7.71
C GLN A 171 5.58 5.45 9.02
N THR A 172 6.11 4.27 9.33
CA THR A 172 6.99 4.08 10.49
C THR A 172 8.40 4.49 10.12
N ALA A 173 9.06 5.22 11.03
CA ALA A 173 10.43 5.66 10.80
C ALA A 173 11.35 4.50 10.40
N THR A 174 12.30 4.73 9.48
CA THR A 174 13.27 3.77 8.94
C THR A 174 12.70 2.62 8.07
N THR A 175 11.46 2.19 8.28
CA THR A 175 10.93 0.97 7.62
C THR A 175 9.74 1.20 6.71
N GLY A 176 8.98 2.28 6.91
CA GLY A 176 7.79 2.64 6.14
C GLY A 176 8.10 3.27 4.78
N THR A 177 8.98 2.68 4.00
CA THR A 177 9.46 3.28 2.74
C THR A 177 8.59 2.90 1.54
N VAL A 178 8.49 3.80 0.55
CA VAL A 178 7.83 3.54 -0.74
C VAL A 178 8.83 3.75 -1.87
N SER A 179 8.89 2.81 -2.82
CA SER A 179 9.75 2.94 -4.00
C SER A 179 9.04 2.51 -5.28
N THR A 180 9.28 3.26 -6.37
CA THR A 180 8.76 2.92 -7.70
C THR A 180 9.87 3.03 -8.75
N SER A 181 9.66 2.38 -9.90
CA SER A 181 10.56 2.52 -11.06
C SER A 181 10.09 3.66 -11.98
N ASN A 182 10.20 4.90 -11.51
CA ASN A 182 9.63 6.08 -12.17
C ASN A 182 8.10 5.96 -12.36
N GLY A 183 7.42 5.50 -11.31
CA GLY A 183 5.98 5.41 -11.21
C GLY A 183 5.39 6.48 -10.32
N ASN A 184 4.26 7.07 -10.70
CA ASN A 184 3.61 8.08 -9.85
C ASN A 184 3.16 7.49 -8.50
N VAL A 185 3.17 8.32 -7.46
CA VAL A 185 2.69 7.96 -6.13
C VAL A 185 1.64 8.98 -5.68
N VAL A 186 0.49 8.50 -5.22
CA VAL A 186 -0.58 9.34 -4.66
C VAL A 186 -0.98 8.84 -3.30
N PHE A 187 -0.80 9.67 -2.27
CA PHE A 187 -1.23 9.40 -0.90
C PHE A 187 -2.32 10.39 -0.52
N SER A 188 -3.46 9.87 -0.05
CA SER A 188 -4.63 10.66 0.36
C SER A 188 -5.10 10.24 1.75
N ALA A 189 -4.75 11.04 2.74
CA ALA A 189 -5.24 10.95 4.10
C ALA A 189 -6.30 12.03 4.35
N GLU A 190 -7.32 11.68 5.13
CA GLU A 190 -8.34 12.63 5.53
C GLU A 190 -7.81 13.63 6.56
N ARG A 191 -7.07 13.16 7.56
CA ARG A 191 -6.50 13.97 8.64
C ARG A 191 -5.01 14.16 8.44
N ASP A 192 -4.17 13.25 8.92
CA ASP A 192 -2.73 13.43 8.91
C ASP A 192 -2.02 12.44 7.98
N LEU A 193 -0.92 12.90 7.38
CA LEU A 193 0.04 12.07 6.69
C LEU A 193 1.39 12.20 7.40
N ALA A 194 1.80 11.15 8.11
CA ALA A 194 3.12 11.05 8.71
C ALA A 194 4.01 10.25 7.74
N LEU A 195 5.03 10.91 7.20
CA LEU A 195 5.85 10.43 6.09
C LEU A 195 7.27 10.07 6.57
N GLU A 196 7.78 8.95 6.08
CA GLU A 196 9.19 8.54 6.20
C GLU A 196 9.89 8.73 4.85
N SER A 197 9.45 8.02 3.80
CA SER A 197 10.16 8.08 2.53
C SER A 197 9.33 7.60 1.34
N ILE A 198 9.37 8.38 0.26
CA ILE A 198 8.85 8.07 -1.06
C ILE A 198 9.94 8.36 -2.11
N ALA A 199 10.44 7.30 -2.74
CA ALA A 199 11.36 7.37 -3.87
C ALA A 199 10.65 7.00 -5.18
N ALA A 200 10.16 8.03 -5.89
CA ALA A 200 9.48 7.90 -7.18
C ALA A 200 10.39 8.19 -8.39
N GLY A 201 11.68 8.45 -8.17
CA GLY A 201 12.64 8.74 -9.22
C GLY A 201 12.28 10.03 -9.97
N THR A 202 12.09 9.94 -11.29
CA THR A 202 11.69 11.10 -12.12
C THR A 202 10.17 11.28 -12.24
N ALA A 203 9.38 10.44 -11.57
CA ALA A 203 7.92 10.49 -11.64
C ALA A 203 7.32 11.56 -10.71
N ARG A 204 5.99 11.57 -10.62
CA ARG A 204 5.23 12.60 -9.91
C ARG A 204 4.65 12.05 -8.62
N VAL A 205 4.70 12.85 -7.55
CA VAL A 205 4.17 12.50 -6.23
C VAL A 205 3.10 13.51 -5.83
N SER A 206 1.94 13.03 -5.36
CA SER A 206 0.90 13.88 -4.76
C SER A 206 0.57 13.40 -3.36
N LEU A 207 0.77 14.26 -2.37
CA LEU A 207 0.48 14.00 -0.97
C LEU A 207 -0.63 14.92 -0.50
N THR A 208 -1.68 14.34 0.09
CA THR A 208 -2.83 15.09 0.60
C THR A 208 -3.15 14.67 2.03
N ALA A 209 -3.19 15.64 2.94
CA ALA A 209 -3.71 15.54 4.30
C ALA A 209 -4.86 16.55 4.43
N ARG A 210 -6.11 16.14 4.13
CA ARG A 210 -7.19 17.08 3.80
C ARG A 210 -7.46 18.11 4.90
N THR A 211 -7.52 17.67 6.16
CA THR A 211 -7.81 18.53 7.30
C THR A 211 -6.63 18.74 8.23
N GLY A 212 -5.61 17.89 8.17
CA GLY A 212 -4.46 17.89 9.07
C GLY A 212 -3.16 18.24 8.36
N SER A 213 -2.07 17.61 8.82
CA SER A 213 -0.72 17.96 8.40
C SER A 213 -0.04 16.84 7.61
N ILE A 214 0.91 17.24 6.75
CA ILE A 214 1.95 16.36 6.22
C ILE A 214 3.19 16.61 7.07
N ALA A 215 3.69 15.60 7.77
CA ALA A 215 4.82 15.72 8.69
C ALA A 215 5.86 14.64 8.39
N ASP A 216 7.14 15.01 8.49
CA ASP A 216 8.23 14.05 8.65
C ASP A 216 8.07 13.31 10.00
N VAL A 217 8.33 12.00 9.99
CA VAL A 217 8.28 11.13 11.17
C VAL A 217 9.61 11.01 11.88
N ASP A 218 10.71 11.33 11.20
CA ASP A 218 12.01 11.41 11.82
C ASP A 218 12.44 12.86 12.05
N ALA A 219 13.70 13.07 12.41
CA ALA A 219 14.24 14.40 12.73
C ALA A 219 15.62 14.57 12.09
N GLY A 220 15.87 13.76 11.06
CA GLY A 220 17.11 13.62 10.35
C GLY A 220 17.25 14.65 9.25
N SER A 221 18.02 14.30 8.25
CA SER A 221 18.15 15.05 7.00
C SER A 221 18.06 14.10 5.81
N ALA A 222 17.45 12.92 6.05
CA ALA A 222 17.21 11.96 5.00
C ALA A 222 16.14 12.54 4.08
N THR A 223 16.24 12.30 2.77
CA THR A 223 15.23 12.85 1.86
C THR A 223 13.93 12.06 1.96
N ASP A 224 12.86 12.72 2.40
CA ASP A 224 11.53 12.13 2.51
C ASP A 224 10.89 11.91 1.15
N VAL A 225 11.10 12.83 0.21
CA VAL A 225 10.52 12.72 -1.14
C VAL A 225 11.54 12.94 -2.24
N VAL A 226 11.75 11.92 -3.07
CA VAL A 226 12.51 11.99 -4.32
C VAL A 226 11.55 11.80 -5.50
N ALA A 227 11.37 12.85 -6.31
CA ALA A 227 10.43 12.86 -7.42
C ALA A 227 10.84 13.91 -8.48
N GLY A 228 10.41 13.75 -9.73
CA GLY A 228 10.53 14.82 -10.73
C GLY A 228 9.52 15.96 -10.49
N SER A 229 8.36 15.66 -9.89
CA SER A 229 7.42 16.72 -9.47
C SER A 229 6.66 16.34 -8.21
N LEU A 230 6.40 17.32 -7.36
CA LEU A 230 5.74 17.15 -6.08
C LEU A 230 4.55 18.10 -5.94
N ARG A 231 3.40 17.53 -5.58
CA ARG A 231 2.18 18.26 -5.23
C ARG A 231 1.84 17.97 -3.77
N LEU A 232 1.83 19.01 -2.94
CA LEU A 232 1.48 18.91 -1.53
C LEU A 232 0.18 19.66 -1.25
N THR A 233 -0.70 19.08 -0.45
CA THR A 233 -1.90 19.73 0.09
C THR A 233 -2.11 19.30 1.53
N ALA A 234 -2.09 20.24 2.46
CA ALA A 234 -2.41 20.01 3.86
C ALA A 234 -3.46 21.02 4.34
N GLY A 235 -4.40 20.57 5.17
CA GLY A 235 -5.37 21.46 5.81
C GLY A 235 -4.74 22.35 6.88
N ASN A 236 -3.64 21.91 7.49
CA ASN A 236 -2.92 22.63 8.55
C ASN A 236 -1.49 22.97 8.14
N ALA A 237 -0.56 22.00 8.15
CA ALA A 237 0.87 22.24 7.91
C ALA A 237 1.48 21.26 6.92
N ILE A 238 2.50 21.71 6.20
CA ILE A 238 3.45 20.87 5.46
C ILE A 238 4.80 21.07 6.12
N GLY A 239 5.32 20.02 6.76
CA GLY A 239 6.49 20.12 7.63
C GLY A 239 6.23 20.98 8.88
N GLY A 240 7.25 21.09 9.72
CA GLY A 240 7.30 21.89 10.93
C GLY A 240 8.23 23.10 10.77
N ASN A 241 8.02 24.13 11.60
CA ASN A 241 8.70 25.42 11.49
C ASN A 241 10.17 25.45 11.93
N SER A 242 10.85 24.30 11.90
CA SER A 242 12.25 24.13 12.25
C SER A 242 12.91 23.19 11.25
N ALA A 243 14.20 23.36 10.97
CA ALA A 243 14.90 22.52 10.00
C ALA A 243 14.91 21.02 10.36
N ALA A 244 14.70 20.64 11.63
CA ALA A 244 14.64 19.23 12.06
C ALA A 244 13.22 18.64 12.03
N ALA A 245 12.24 19.42 11.56
CA ALA A 245 10.86 18.97 11.41
C ALA A 245 10.29 19.35 10.04
N ALA A 246 11.09 20.01 9.20
CA ALA A 246 10.72 20.36 7.84
C ALA A 246 10.59 19.06 7.02
N LEU A 247 9.96 19.16 5.85
CA LEU A 247 9.94 18.03 4.93
C LEU A 247 11.16 18.11 4.01
N GLU A 248 12.03 17.11 4.05
CA GLU A 248 13.18 17.01 3.18
C GLU A 248 12.78 16.50 1.79
N THR A 249 13.16 17.26 0.76
CA THR A 249 12.72 17.02 -0.62
C THR A 249 13.90 17.06 -1.59
N SER A 250 13.78 16.31 -2.67
CA SER A 250 14.68 16.35 -3.83
C SER A 250 13.82 16.30 -5.08
N VAL A 251 13.32 17.47 -5.51
CA VAL A 251 12.35 17.58 -6.61
C VAL A 251 12.58 18.75 -7.57
N ASP A 252 12.34 18.53 -8.86
CA ASP A 252 12.54 19.58 -9.87
C ASP A 252 11.40 20.63 -9.90
N LEU A 253 10.16 20.17 -9.65
CA LEU A 253 8.94 20.98 -9.76
C LEU A 253 8.01 20.80 -8.56
N LEU A 254 7.64 21.91 -7.90
CA LEU A 254 6.78 21.90 -6.72
C LEU A 254 5.52 22.76 -6.89
N SER A 255 4.42 22.25 -6.32
CA SER A 255 3.32 23.06 -5.82
C SER A 255 2.91 22.61 -4.42
N ALA A 256 2.64 23.56 -3.52
CA ALA A 256 2.29 23.28 -2.14
C ALA A 256 1.16 24.19 -1.65
N ARG A 257 0.21 23.63 -0.90
CA ARG A 257 -0.85 24.38 -0.22
C ARG A 257 -0.97 23.88 1.22
N ALA A 258 -0.82 24.78 2.18
CA ALA A 258 -1.04 24.50 3.60
C ALA A 258 -2.05 25.49 4.20
N GLY A 259 -2.51 25.18 5.41
CA GLY A 259 -3.29 26.09 6.25
C GLY A 259 -2.39 27.00 7.09
N ASP A 260 -2.86 27.25 8.32
CA ASP A 260 -2.22 28.18 9.27
C ASP A 260 -0.90 27.67 9.85
N GLY A 261 -0.63 26.37 9.69
CA GLY A 261 0.63 25.75 10.09
C GLY A 261 1.77 25.97 9.11
N GLY A 262 1.51 26.48 7.90
CA GLY A 262 2.54 26.88 6.94
C GLY A 262 3.14 25.74 6.12
N VAL A 263 4.11 26.12 5.27
CA VAL A 263 4.88 25.26 4.38
C VAL A 263 6.35 25.38 4.74
N TYR A 264 6.96 24.29 5.21
CA TYR A 264 8.36 24.22 5.61
C TYR A 264 9.01 23.01 4.98
N LEU A 265 9.80 23.26 3.95
CA LEU A 265 10.57 22.24 3.25
C LEU A 265 12.06 22.54 3.39
N VAL A 266 12.87 21.49 3.24
CA VAL A 266 14.30 21.59 2.96
C VAL A 266 14.53 20.90 1.63
N GLU A 267 14.77 21.69 0.58
CA GLU A 267 14.99 21.15 -0.77
C GLU A 267 16.48 20.95 -1.05
N GLY A 268 16.85 19.73 -1.43
CA GLY A 268 18.22 19.30 -1.63
C GLY A 268 18.79 19.63 -3.02
N ASN A 269 17.96 20.01 -3.99
CA ASN A 269 18.39 20.34 -5.35
C ASN A 269 17.83 21.69 -5.85
N GLY A 270 17.85 21.93 -7.17
CA GLY A 270 17.36 23.17 -7.77
C GLY A 270 15.85 23.10 -8.02
N LEU A 271 15.10 23.98 -7.36
CA LEU A 271 13.64 23.93 -7.37
C LEU A 271 12.97 24.93 -8.32
N THR A 272 11.98 24.47 -9.07
CA THR A 272 11.02 25.32 -9.79
C THR A 272 9.64 25.23 -9.14
N VAL A 273 8.96 26.37 -8.97
CA VAL A 273 7.54 26.39 -8.58
C VAL A 273 6.68 26.50 -9.84
N GLY A 274 5.69 25.62 -9.98
CA GLY A 274 4.81 25.63 -11.14
C GLY A 274 3.62 24.69 -11.04
N SER A 275 3.08 24.30 -12.19
CA SER A 275 1.87 23.48 -12.29
C SER A 275 2.17 21.99 -12.15
N VAL A 276 1.58 21.36 -11.14
CA VAL A 276 1.73 19.91 -10.91
C VAL A 276 0.35 19.26 -10.91
N SER A 277 0.18 18.26 -11.77
CA SER A 277 -0.91 17.28 -11.73
C SER A 277 -0.31 15.89 -11.63
N VAL A 278 -0.97 14.96 -10.96
CA VAL A 278 -0.46 13.60 -10.73
C VAL A 278 -1.59 12.61 -10.96
N ASP A 279 -1.42 11.74 -11.95
CA ASP A 279 -2.38 10.68 -12.24
C ASP A 279 -1.96 9.39 -11.56
N VAL A 280 -2.92 8.55 -11.19
CA VAL A 280 -2.65 7.26 -10.55
C VAL A 280 -3.57 6.18 -11.08
N ASN A 281 -3.08 4.95 -11.16
CA ASN A 281 -3.88 3.79 -11.52
C ASN A 281 -4.40 3.12 -10.24
N ARG A 282 -5.69 3.28 -9.97
CA ARG A 282 -6.37 2.62 -8.84
C ARG A 282 -6.83 1.24 -9.25
N VAL A 283 -6.42 0.23 -8.48
CA VAL A 283 -6.83 -1.17 -8.64
C VAL A 283 -8.18 -1.37 -7.95
N ALA A 284 -9.17 -1.86 -8.68
CA ALA A 284 -10.47 -2.23 -8.13
C ALA A 284 -10.46 -3.64 -7.52
N ALA A 285 -11.52 -4.02 -6.81
CA ALA A 285 -11.70 -5.37 -6.28
C ALA A 285 -11.75 -6.47 -7.37
N THR A 286 -11.95 -6.10 -8.63
CA THR A 286 -11.82 -6.99 -9.79
C THR A 286 -10.37 -7.23 -10.22
N GLY A 287 -9.39 -6.56 -9.59
CA GLY A 287 -7.97 -6.58 -9.96
C GLY A 287 -7.64 -5.73 -11.19
N VAL A 288 -8.63 -5.05 -11.78
CA VAL A 288 -8.45 -4.15 -12.91
C VAL A 288 -8.02 -2.77 -12.41
N ALA A 289 -6.98 -2.22 -13.01
CA ALA A 289 -6.54 -0.87 -12.73
C ALA A 289 -7.23 0.15 -13.65
N SER A 290 -7.61 1.29 -13.10
CA SER A 290 -8.20 2.41 -13.84
C SER A 290 -7.50 3.71 -13.47
N THR A 291 -7.23 4.55 -14.47
CA THR A 291 -6.55 5.83 -14.24
C THR A 291 -7.50 6.84 -13.61
N ILE A 292 -7.03 7.48 -12.54
CA ILE A 292 -7.64 8.61 -11.88
C ILE A 292 -6.77 9.81 -12.20
N ALA A 293 -7.35 10.75 -12.94
CA ALA A 293 -6.65 11.97 -13.33
C ALA A 293 -6.50 12.90 -12.13
N GLY A 294 -5.30 13.42 -11.93
CA GLY A 294 -5.05 14.46 -10.93
C GLY A 294 -5.55 15.81 -11.39
N THR A 295 -6.03 16.63 -10.46
CA THR A 295 -6.26 18.06 -10.74
C THR A 295 -4.95 18.83 -10.66
N ALA A 296 -4.71 19.73 -11.61
CA ALA A 296 -3.54 20.60 -11.57
C ALA A 296 -3.60 21.54 -10.34
N GLN A 297 -2.44 21.74 -9.73
CA GLN A 297 -2.21 22.68 -8.65
C GLN A 297 -0.97 23.51 -8.99
N GLU A 298 -1.04 24.83 -8.78
CA GLU A 298 0.08 25.72 -9.04
C GLU A 298 0.39 26.58 -7.83
N GLY A 299 1.65 27.02 -7.75
CA GLY A 299 2.14 27.97 -6.76
C GLY A 299 2.36 27.37 -5.38
N LEU A 300 2.71 28.26 -4.45
CA LEU A 300 2.87 27.99 -3.03
C LEU A 300 1.90 28.89 -2.25
N THR A 301 1.10 28.30 -1.36
CA THR A 301 0.19 29.07 -0.50
C THR A 301 0.15 28.51 0.91
N ALA A 302 0.13 29.40 1.90
CA ALA A 302 -0.23 29.13 3.29
C ALA A 302 -1.34 30.11 3.69
N THR A 303 -2.23 29.72 4.61
CA THR A 303 -3.28 30.60 5.13
C THR A 303 -2.93 31.16 6.50
N GLY A 304 -3.72 32.12 6.99
CA GLY A 304 -3.59 32.65 8.34
C GLY A 304 -2.19 33.19 8.65
N ALA A 305 -1.60 32.67 9.73
CA ALA A 305 -0.25 33.02 10.17
C ALA A 305 0.86 32.10 9.61
N GLY A 306 0.51 31.17 8.72
CA GLY A 306 1.44 30.17 8.18
C GLY A 306 2.54 30.81 7.33
N GLY A 307 3.79 30.49 7.64
CA GLY A 307 4.94 30.88 6.83
C GLY A 307 5.12 29.97 5.61
N ILE A 308 5.93 30.41 4.65
CA ILE A 308 6.46 29.56 3.57
C ILE A 308 7.99 29.67 3.63
N ALA A 309 8.66 28.55 3.86
CA ALA A 309 10.11 28.40 3.82
C ALA A 309 10.47 27.14 3.03
N LEU A 310 11.52 27.24 2.21
CA LEU A 310 12.04 26.19 1.33
C LEU A 310 13.56 26.10 1.51
#